data_AF-B0X8E5-F1
#
_entry.id   AF-B0X8E5-F1
#
_cell.length_a   1.000
_cell.length_b   1.000
_cell.length_c   1.000
_cell.angle_alpha   90.00
_cell.angle_beta   90.00
_cell.angle_gamma   90.00
#
_symmetry.space_group_name_H-M   'P 1'
#
loop_
_entity.id
_entity.type
_entity.pdbx_description
1 polymer ?
#
loop_
_entity_poly.entity_id
_entity_poly.type
_entity_poly.pdbx_seq_one_letter_code
_entity_poly.pdbx_strand_id
1 'polypeptide(L)'
;MDAGRRFGFRKLGRIDVCDPAGPGFDGPDTPLSILDPKLAARNVQCIHTSLLGTTRRSCHQNWNMGNCGLRQRERAFTNEFRAVPKPLECFSLRSSANPVNIRMGYFTDIEKGATGDLFAETTESFPYNKISV
;
A
#
# COMPACT_ATOMS: atom_id res chain seq x y z
N MET A 1 -13.49 3.10 3.90
CA MET A 1 -14.76 2.45 3.47
C MET A 1 -15.98 3.33 3.70
N ASP A 2 -16.04 4.09 4.80
CA ASP A 2 -17.18 5.00 5.06
C ASP A 2 -17.38 6.04 3.93
N ALA A 3 -16.31 6.40 3.20
CA ALA A 3 -16.40 7.19 1.98
C ALA A 3 -17.34 6.58 0.91
N GLY A 4 -17.30 5.26 0.69
CA GLY A 4 -18.22 4.59 -0.25
C GLY A 4 -19.67 4.66 0.22
N ARG A 5 -19.91 4.63 1.54
CA ARG A 5 -21.25 4.78 2.12
C ARG A 5 -21.78 6.22 2.02
N ARG A 6 -20.91 7.22 2.19
CA ARG A 6 -21.27 8.65 2.16
C ARG A 6 -21.39 9.23 0.75
N PHE A 7 -20.50 8.82 -0.16
CA PHE A 7 -20.38 9.41 -1.50
C PHE A 7 -20.83 8.47 -2.62
N GLY A 8 -21.18 7.23 -2.30
CA GLY A 8 -21.50 6.18 -3.27
C GLY A 8 -20.26 5.39 -3.69
N PHE A 9 -20.45 4.09 -3.97
CA PHE A 9 -19.35 3.20 -4.33
C PHE A 9 -18.62 3.66 -5.59
N ARG A 10 -17.28 3.72 -5.51
CA ARG A 10 -16.38 4.07 -6.61
C ARG A 10 -16.67 5.41 -7.29
N LYS A 11 -17.32 6.35 -6.59
CA LYS A 11 -17.54 7.73 -7.05
C LYS A 11 -16.31 8.60 -6.88
N LEU A 12 -15.47 8.30 -5.88
CA LEU A 12 -14.16 8.91 -5.71
C LEU A 12 -13.16 8.32 -6.72
N GLY A 13 -12.33 9.18 -7.31
CA GLY A 13 -11.32 8.76 -8.29
C GLY A 13 -10.21 7.92 -7.66
N ARG A 14 -9.68 8.36 -6.52
CA ARG A 14 -8.53 7.75 -5.88
C ARG A 14 -8.54 7.97 -4.36
N ILE A 15 -8.06 6.99 -3.61
CA ILE A 15 -7.74 7.10 -2.19
C ILE A 15 -6.36 6.46 -1.95
N ASP A 16 -5.45 7.21 -1.37
CA ASP A 16 -4.16 6.70 -0.90
C ASP A 16 -4.19 6.64 0.63
N VAL A 17 -3.89 5.48 1.20
CA VAL A 17 -3.94 5.25 2.64
C VAL A 17 -2.54 4.95 3.16
N CYS A 18 -2.03 5.87 3.97
CA CYS A 18 -0.73 5.73 4.61
C CYS A 18 -0.89 4.99 5.94
N ASP A 19 -0.24 3.83 6.05
CA ASP A 19 -0.18 2.96 7.23
C ASP A 19 -1.54 2.83 7.95
N PRO A 20 -2.57 2.28 7.28
CA PRO A 20 -3.92 2.21 7.84
C PRO A 20 -3.87 1.50 9.19
N ALA A 21 -4.54 2.03 10.22
CA ALA A 21 -4.47 1.43 11.56
C ALA A 21 -4.99 -0.02 11.57
N GLY A 22 -4.26 -0.91 12.23
CA GLY A 22 -4.70 -2.30 12.47
C GLY A 22 -5.52 -2.45 13.77
N PRO A 23 -5.04 -1.98 14.94
CA PRO A 23 -5.75 -2.10 16.21
C PRO A 23 -7.16 -1.51 16.16
N GLY A 24 -8.17 -2.32 16.47
CA GLY A 24 -9.58 -1.92 16.40
C GLY A 24 -10.22 -1.98 15.01
N PHE A 25 -9.46 -2.37 13.97
CA PHE A 25 -9.94 -2.47 12.57
C PHE A 25 -9.70 -3.83 11.92
N ASP A 26 -8.70 -4.59 12.38
CA ASP A 26 -8.36 -5.89 11.80
C ASP A 26 -9.15 -7.07 12.39
N GLY A 27 -9.86 -6.85 13.50
CA GLY A 27 -10.59 -7.89 14.22
C GLY A 27 -11.79 -8.46 13.45
N PRO A 28 -12.11 -9.75 13.62
CA PRO A 28 -13.19 -10.42 12.89
C PRO A 28 -14.56 -9.76 13.11
N ASP A 29 -14.81 -9.21 14.30
CA ASP A 29 -16.08 -8.59 14.67
C ASP A 29 -16.15 -7.08 14.39
N THR A 30 -15.13 -6.50 13.74
CA THR A 30 -15.16 -5.06 13.44
C THR A 30 -15.94 -4.81 12.14
N PRO A 31 -16.93 -3.89 12.11
CA PRO A 31 -17.73 -3.65 10.89
C PRO A 31 -16.89 -3.21 9.68
N LEU A 32 -15.77 -2.53 9.95
CA LEU A 32 -14.81 -2.07 8.94
C LEU A 32 -13.92 -3.20 8.41
N SER A 33 -13.84 -4.32 9.11
CA SER A 33 -13.14 -5.51 8.67
C SER A 33 -13.88 -6.23 7.53
N ILE A 34 -15.20 -6.13 7.47
CA ILE A 34 -15.98 -6.91 6.50
C ILE A 34 -16.04 -6.20 5.12
N LEU A 35 -15.82 -4.90 5.11
CA LEU A 35 -15.93 -4.08 3.90
C LEU A 35 -14.64 -4.19 3.07
N ASP A 36 -14.78 -4.29 1.74
CA ASP A 36 -13.64 -4.26 0.83
C ASP A 36 -13.20 -2.80 0.61
N PRO A 37 -11.93 -2.42 0.90
CA PRO A 37 -11.44 -1.05 0.69
C PRO A 37 -11.65 -0.58 -0.75
N LYS A 38 -11.59 -1.49 -1.74
CA LYS A 38 -11.74 -1.19 -3.17
C LYS A 38 -13.09 -0.59 -3.54
N LEU A 39 -14.12 -0.76 -2.69
CA LEU A 39 -15.42 -0.14 -2.92
C LEU A 39 -15.42 1.38 -2.67
N ALA A 40 -14.44 1.89 -1.92
CA ALA A 40 -14.38 3.29 -1.52
C ALA A 40 -14.02 4.25 -2.67
N ALA A 41 -13.27 3.80 -3.68
CA ALA A 41 -12.85 4.62 -4.82
C ALA A 41 -12.54 3.76 -6.05
N ARG A 42 -12.38 4.37 -7.22
CA ARG A 42 -12.00 3.66 -8.45
C ARG A 42 -10.61 3.03 -8.34
N ASN A 43 -9.70 3.68 -7.62
CA ASN A 43 -8.39 3.16 -7.25
C ASN A 43 -8.12 3.43 -5.76
N VAL A 44 -7.56 2.44 -5.08
CA VAL A 44 -7.24 2.51 -3.65
C VAL A 44 -5.87 1.90 -3.45
N GLN A 45 -4.94 2.73 -3.00
CA GLN A 45 -3.58 2.34 -2.68
C GLN A 45 -3.39 2.33 -1.17
N CYS A 46 -2.71 1.31 -0.65
CA CYS A 46 -2.38 1.21 0.76
C CYS A 46 -0.87 1.07 0.91
N ILE A 47 -0.28 1.88 1.77
CA ILE A 47 1.16 1.95 2.01
C ILE A 47 1.41 1.43 3.42
N HIS A 48 2.06 0.28 3.52
CA HIS A 48 2.31 -0.44 4.77
C HIS A 48 3.74 -0.20 5.21
N THR A 49 3.91 0.27 6.43
CA THR A 49 5.20 0.75 6.94
C THR A 49 5.51 0.31 8.37
N SER A 50 4.50 -0.13 9.13
CA SER A 50 4.66 -0.48 10.53
C SER A 50 3.86 -1.71 10.96
N LEU A 51 4.25 -2.29 12.11
CA LEU A 51 3.52 -3.35 12.80
C LEU A 51 2.23 -2.86 13.48
N LEU A 52 2.05 -1.54 13.59
CA LEU A 52 0.83 -0.93 14.13
C LEU A 52 -0.22 -0.71 13.03
N GLY A 53 0.20 -0.78 11.77
CA GLY A 53 -0.67 -0.78 10.62
C GLY A 53 -1.48 -2.08 10.49
N THR A 54 -2.44 -2.06 9.59
CA THR A 54 -3.27 -3.21 9.25
C THR A 54 -2.41 -4.29 8.61
N THR A 55 -2.71 -5.52 8.97
CA THR A 55 -2.16 -6.73 8.34
C THR A 55 -2.89 -7.08 7.04
N ARG A 56 -4.00 -6.39 6.74
CA ARG A 56 -4.83 -6.65 5.57
C ARG A 56 -4.17 -6.07 4.33
N ARG A 57 -4.18 -6.85 3.25
CA ARG A 57 -3.63 -6.49 1.94
C ARG A 57 -4.72 -6.58 0.87
N SER A 58 -5.80 -5.84 1.09
CA SER A 58 -7.03 -5.88 0.29
C SER A 58 -7.23 -4.64 -0.60
N CYS A 59 -6.27 -3.72 -0.65
CA CYS A 59 -6.34 -2.57 -1.55
C CYS A 59 -6.03 -2.98 -3.00
N HIS A 60 -6.22 -2.09 -3.98
CA HIS A 60 -5.85 -2.38 -5.36
C HIS A 60 -4.33 -2.56 -5.47
N GLN A 61 -3.57 -1.67 -4.81
CA GLN A 61 -2.12 -1.77 -4.64
C GLN A 61 -1.80 -1.77 -3.15
N ASN A 62 -1.01 -2.73 -2.70
CA ASN A 62 -0.47 -2.75 -1.34
C ASN A 62 1.05 -2.61 -1.40
N TRP A 63 1.55 -1.45 -1.02
CA TRP A 63 2.97 -1.15 -0.97
C TRP A 63 3.54 -1.60 0.36
N ASN A 64 4.35 -2.64 0.33
CA ASN A 64 5.07 -3.19 1.46
C ASN A 64 6.45 -2.54 1.47
N MET A 65 6.59 -1.50 2.31
CA MET A 65 7.81 -0.71 2.35
C MET A 65 8.84 -1.29 3.31
N GLY A 66 10.13 -1.11 2.99
CA GLY A 66 11.22 -1.54 3.87
C GLY A 66 11.17 -3.04 4.13
N ASN A 67 11.12 -3.45 5.41
CA ASN A 67 11.00 -4.86 5.77
C ASN A 67 9.55 -5.34 5.62
N CYS A 68 9.18 -5.74 4.40
CA CYS A 68 7.88 -6.33 4.04
C CYS A 68 6.66 -5.51 4.50
N GLY A 69 6.80 -4.19 4.69
CA GLY A 69 5.75 -3.32 5.21
C GLY A 69 5.50 -3.43 6.71
N LEU A 70 6.36 -4.13 7.46
CA LEU A 70 6.29 -4.31 8.91
C LEU A 70 7.08 -3.25 9.65
N ARG A 71 8.22 -2.83 9.09
CA ARG A 71 9.04 -1.76 9.64
C ARG A 71 9.73 -1.02 8.50
N GLN A 72 9.48 0.28 8.43
CA GLN A 72 10.40 1.22 7.85
C GLN A 72 11.33 1.75 8.95
N ARG A 73 12.58 2.03 8.60
CA ARG A 73 13.49 2.66 9.53
C ARG A 73 13.17 4.15 9.71
N GLU A 74 12.50 4.82 8.75
CA GLU A 74 12.04 6.22 8.83
C GLU A 74 10.85 6.51 7.86
N ARG A 75 10.20 7.69 7.99
CA ARG A 75 8.98 8.08 7.23
C ARG A 75 9.24 8.52 5.79
N ALA A 76 8.46 7.98 4.85
CA ALA A 76 8.67 8.10 3.41
C ALA A 76 7.45 8.70 2.68
N PHE A 77 7.36 10.02 2.51
CA PHE A 77 6.24 10.63 1.75
C PHE A 77 6.59 11.77 0.79
N THR A 78 7.84 12.22 0.71
CA THR A 78 8.25 13.31 -0.21
C THR A 78 9.09 12.85 -1.39
N ASN A 79 9.64 11.64 -1.34
CA ASN A 79 10.59 11.14 -2.34
C ASN A 79 9.98 10.03 -3.21
N GLU A 80 10.58 9.79 -4.38
CA GLU A 80 10.09 8.78 -5.31
C GLU A 80 10.49 7.38 -4.87
N PHE A 81 9.51 6.50 -4.67
CA PHE A 81 9.74 5.09 -4.39
C PHE A 81 9.29 4.25 -5.58
N ARG A 82 10.16 3.33 -6.00
CA ARG A 82 9.92 2.42 -7.12
C ARG A 82 9.70 1.01 -6.62
N ALA A 83 8.83 0.27 -7.29
CA ALA A 83 8.64 -1.12 -6.97
C ALA A 83 9.87 -1.95 -7.39
N VAL A 84 10.25 -2.86 -6.51
CA VAL A 84 11.31 -3.85 -6.70
C VAL A 84 10.70 -5.25 -6.80
N PRO A 85 11.44 -6.25 -7.33
CA PRO A 85 11.04 -7.64 -7.18
C PRO A 85 10.77 -8.01 -5.73
N LYS A 86 9.83 -8.93 -5.49
CA LYS A 86 9.51 -9.40 -4.13
C LYS A 86 10.77 -9.91 -3.41
N PRO A 87 11.17 -9.32 -2.27
CA PRO A 87 12.26 -9.86 -1.47
C PRO A 87 11.97 -11.28 -1.00
N LEU A 88 12.99 -12.14 -0.92
CA LEU A 88 12.84 -13.57 -0.63
C LEU A 88 12.24 -13.82 0.76
N GLU A 89 12.56 -12.95 1.71
CA GLU A 89 12.07 -12.95 3.08
C GLU A 89 10.59 -12.53 3.21
N CYS A 90 10.04 -11.89 2.18
CA CYS A 90 8.66 -11.42 2.21
C CYS A 90 7.69 -12.49 1.71
N PHE A 91 6.82 -12.95 2.61
CA PHE A 91 5.73 -13.84 2.25
C PHE A 91 4.60 -13.08 1.55
N SER A 92 4.40 -13.35 0.26
CA SER A 92 3.22 -12.92 -0.50
C SER A 92 2.98 -13.85 -1.68
N LEU A 93 1.70 -14.23 -1.85
CA LEU A 93 1.15 -14.96 -3.00
C LEU A 93 0.48 -14.03 -4.02
N ARG A 94 0.39 -12.73 -3.71
CA ARG A 94 -0.29 -11.70 -4.54
C ARG A 94 0.70 -10.68 -5.09
N SER A 95 1.98 -11.01 -5.09
CA SER A 95 3.02 -10.13 -5.61
C SER A 95 2.77 -9.82 -7.09
N SER A 96 2.95 -8.57 -7.46
CA SER A 96 2.93 -8.18 -8.87
C SER A 96 4.04 -8.93 -9.63
N ALA A 97 3.70 -9.51 -10.78
CA ALA A 97 4.62 -10.31 -11.59
C ALA A 97 5.67 -9.46 -12.33
N ASN A 98 5.37 -8.19 -12.61
CA ASN A 98 6.30 -7.26 -13.23
C ASN A 98 6.24 -5.88 -12.55
N PRO A 99 6.94 -5.71 -11.41
CA PRO A 99 6.89 -4.47 -10.64
C PRO A 99 7.73 -3.33 -11.24
N VAL A 100 8.55 -3.58 -12.26
CA VAL A 100 9.60 -2.62 -12.68
C VAL A 100 8.99 -1.32 -13.21
N ASN A 101 9.56 -0.18 -12.79
CA ASN A 101 9.14 1.17 -13.17
C ASN A 101 7.73 1.58 -12.72
N ILE A 102 7.15 0.90 -11.73
CA ILE A 102 5.94 1.37 -11.05
C ILE A 102 6.36 2.25 -9.88
N ARG A 103 5.79 3.46 -9.80
CA ARG A 103 5.99 4.38 -8.68
C ARG A 103 4.93 4.23 -7.59
N MET A 104 5.29 4.54 -6.36
CA MET A 104 4.40 4.58 -5.20
C MET A 104 3.88 6.01 -4.93
N GLY A 105 2.82 6.13 -4.13
CA GLY A 105 2.34 7.41 -3.61
C GLY A 105 1.72 8.28 -4.70
N TYR A 106 1.77 9.60 -4.55
CA TYR A 106 1.09 10.54 -5.46
C TYR A 106 1.32 10.26 -6.95
N PHE A 107 2.54 9.88 -7.33
CA PHE A 107 2.92 9.58 -8.72
C PHE A 107 2.65 8.14 -9.16
N THR A 108 1.79 7.40 -8.45
CA THR A 108 1.52 6.00 -8.77
C THR A 108 1.04 5.83 -10.20
N ASP A 109 1.70 4.92 -10.91
CA ASP A 109 1.40 4.62 -12.30
C ASP A 109 0.17 3.71 -12.42
N ILE A 110 -0.99 4.22 -12.02
CA ILE A 110 -2.26 3.49 -12.00
C ILE A 110 -2.58 2.90 -13.39
N GLU A 111 -2.26 3.63 -14.44
CA GLU A 111 -2.50 3.24 -15.84
C GLU A 111 -1.64 2.05 -16.29
N LYS A 112 -0.50 1.79 -15.62
CA LYS A 112 0.35 0.63 -15.90
C LYS A 112 -0.22 -0.68 -15.33
N GLY A 113 -1.44 -0.67 -14.79
CA GLY A 113 -2.12 -1.87 -14.29
C GLY A 113 -1.52 -2.44 -13.01
N ALA A 114 -0.72 -1.65 -12.28
CA ALA A 114 -0.12 -2.04 -11.02
C ALA A 114 -1.21 -2.52 -10.05
N THR A 115 -1.21 -3.80 -9.67
CA THR A 115 -2.16 -4.37 -8.71
C THR A 115 -1.49 -5.44 -7.85
N GLY A 116 -2.07 -5.72 -6.70
CA GLY A 116 -1.56 -6.70 -5.74
C GLY A 116 -0.51 -6.11 -4.80
N ASP A 117 0.39 -6.98 -4.33
CA ASP A 117 1.45 -6.61 -3.42
C ASP A 117 2.67 -6.10 -4.21
N LEU A 118 3.12 -4.91 -3.85
CA LEU A 118 4.29 -4.23 -4.41
C LEU A 118 5.28 -4.01 -3.27
N PHE A 119 6.58 -4.04 -3.58
CA PHE A 119 7.63 -3.91 -2.58
C PHE A 119 8.51 -2.73 -2.95
N ALA A 120 8.93 -1.93 -1.97
CA ALA A 120 9.87 -0.84 -2.20
C ALA A 120 10.88 -0.81 -1.07
N GLU A 121 12.16 -0.80 -1.46
CA GLU A 121 13.26 -0.64 -0.52
C GLU A 121 13.32 0.79 0.02
N THR A 122 13.75 0.92 1.27
CA THR A 122 13.91 2.20 1.97
C THR A 122 15.26 2.31 2.65
N THR A 123 15.77 3.53 2.79
CA THR A 123 17.02 3.83 3.51
C THR A 123 16.75 4.44 4.89
N GLU A 124 17.78 4.46 5.76
CA GLU A 124 17.71 5.09 7.09
C GLU A 124 17.85 6.61 7.04
N SER A 125 18.55 7.12 6.03
CA SER A 125 18.77 8.55 5.83
C SER A 125 17.89 9.09 4.72
N PHE A 126 17.52 10.36 4.84
CA PHE A 126 16.89 11.12 3.76
C PHE A 126 17.72 10.95 2.46
N PRO A 127 17.08 10.63 1.31
CA PRO A 127 15.66 10.77 1.00
C PRO A 127 14.79 9.53 1.31
N TYR A 128 15.29 8.57 2.09
CA TYR A 128 14.59 7.35 2.52
C TYR A 128 14.25 6.37 1.40
N ASN A 129 14.51 6.70 0.14
CA ASN A 129 14.31 5.84 -1.03
C ASN A 129 15.63 5.22 -1.50
N LYS A 130 15.54 4.01 -2.04
CA LYS A 130 16.64 3.39 -2.79
C LYS A 130 16.29 3.41 -4.27
N ILE A 131 16.93 4.32 -5.01
CA ILE A 131 16.80 4.37 -6.46
C ILE A 131 17.83 3.41 -7.04
N SER A 132 17.41 2.19 -7.34
CA SER A 132 18.22 1.25 -8.12
C SER A 132 18.25 1.76 -9.56
N VAL A 133 19.45 2.13 -10.05
CA VAL A 133 19.71 2.55 -11.43
C VAL A 133 19.67 1.36 -12.37
#